data_AF-A0A8S9VVT3-F1
#
_entry.id   AF-A0A8S9VVT3-F1
#
_cell.length_a   1.000
_cell.length_b   1.000
_cell.length_c   1.000
_cell.angle_alpha   90.00
_cell.angle_beta   90.00
_cell.angle_gamma   90.00
#
_symmetry.space_group_name_H-M   'P 1'
#
loop_
_entity.id
_entity.type
_entity.pdbx_description
1 polymer ?
#
loop_
_entity_poly.entity_id
_entity_poly.type
_entity_poly.pdbx_seq_one_letter_code
_entity_poly.pdbx_strand_id
1 'polypeptide(L)'
;MLVDGEGIDLKPLLKQGFYDCWTEVYALAMVRVTGSIPLKRVKDAWEKLYDAEDIKPHLNTKKLSKVLYNVGMNRAGQNIIFNELLDLSKQLVYDLSSVFSRSMNISQAEKGYNKDKMHVPQINLALLCSADSGLPTMIRSVPGSVKDILTLYHSISELNLSGKILVIDRGFFSKDVVKFLGGKHISYVLPTRRNIHLYDTRIHLNGHLYYHDRLIRYGKRKYDNFFLYLFEDQDLMPEERKTLYMKLDDDKIDKKELRERMKKTGEILIISNLI
;
A
#
# COMPACT_ATOMS: atom_id res chain seq x y z
N MET A 1 -2.18 -13.80 19.53
CA MET A 1 -2.61 -13.23 18.23
C MET A 1 -3.78 -14.08 17.73
N LEU A 2 -4.95 -13.82 18.30
CA LEU A 2 -6.25 -14.24 17.79
C LEU A 2 -7.05 -12.95 17.84
N VAL A 3 -7.39 -12.40 16.68
CA VAL A 3 -8.37 -11.32 16.57
C VAL A 3 -9.56 -12.00 15.92
N ASP A 4 -10.54 -12.32 16.76
CA ASP A 4 -11.90 -12.78 16.50
C ASP A 4 -12.18 -13.84 15.40
N GLY A 5 -12.70 -14.99 15.85
CA GLY A 5 -13.62 -15.86 15.09
C GLY A 5 -13.03 -16.88 14.12
N GLU A 6 -12.03 -16.49 13.32
CA GLU A 6 -11.36 -17.34 12.31
C GLU A 6 -9.86 -17.04 12.25
N GLY A 7 -9.24 -16.83 13.41
CA GLY A 7 -7.85 -16.41 13.50
C GLY A 7 -6.89 -17.48 12.95
N ILE A 8 -6.17 -17.15 11.89
CA ILE A 8 -5.08 -17.97 11.36
C ILE A 8 -4.05 -18.17 12.47
N ASP A 9 -3.78 -19.43 12.82
CA ASP A 9 -2.68 -19.73 13.72
C ASP A 9 -1.34 -19.52 12.99
N LEU A 10 -0.71 -18.37 13.23
CA LEU A 10 0.61 -18.08 12.66
C LEU A 10 1.75 -18.84 13.35
N LYS A 11 1.51 -19.53 14.48
CA LYS A 11 2.58 -20.17 15.24
C LYS A 11 3.26 -21.32 14.49
N PRO A 12 2.54 -22.24 13.80
CA PRO A 12 3.15 -23.22 12.90
C PRO A 12 4.01 -22.57 11.81
N LEU A 13 3.52 -21.49 11.20
CA LEU A 13 4.23 -20.77 10.14
C LEU A 13 5.50 -20.07 10.67
N LEU A 14 5.44 -19.51 11.87
CA LEU A 14 6.60 -18.94 12.56
C LEU A 14 7.65 -20.01 12.86
N LYS A 15 7.22 -21.20 13.34
CA LYS A 15 8.11 -22.34 13.57
C LYS A 15 8.77 -22.81 12.27
N GLN A 16 8.03 -22.82 11.16
CA GLN A 16 8.54 -23.22 9.86
C GLN A 16 9.52 -22.18 9.28
N GLY A 17 9.14 -20.89 9.25
CA GLY A 17 9.92 -19.83 8.62
C GLY A 17 11.09 -19.31 9.46
N PHE A 18 11.00 -19.43 10.79
CA PHE A 18 11.96 -18.86 11.74
C PHE A 18 12.31 -19.85 12.87
N TYR A 19 12.54 -21.13 12.54
CA TYR A 19 12.73 -22.22 13.51
C TYR A 19 13.71 -21.91 14.67
N ASP A 20 14.81 -21.19 14.41
CA ASP A 20 15.84 -20.83 15.40
C ASP A 20 15.43 -19.70 16.37
N CYS A 21 14.38 -18.95 16.05
CA CYS A 21 14.01 -17.75 16.81
C CYS A 21 12.51 -17.47 16.90
N TRP A 22 11.66 -18.44 16.55
CA TRP A 22 10.21 -18.27 16.52
C TRP A 22 9.64 -17.87 17.89
N THR A 23 10.23 -18.37 18.99
CA THR A 23 9.83 -18.02 20.35
C THR A 23 10.09 -16.56 20.67
N GLU A 24 11.26 -16.03 20.30
CA GLU A 24 11.59 -14.61 20.47
C GLU A 24 10.73 -13.72 19.58
N VAL A 25 10.46 -14.13 18.34
CA VAL A 25 9.57 -13.39 17.42
C VAL A 25 8.15 -13.34 17.98
N TYR A 26 7.62 -14.48 18.44
CA TYR A 26 6.29 -14.57 19.04
C TYR A 26 6.18 -13.68 20.28
N ALA A 27 7.13 -13.80 21.20
CA ALA A 27 7.13 -13.00 22.42
C ALA A 27 7.23 -11.49 22.13
N LEU A 28 8.10 -11.10 21.19
CA LEU A 28 8.22 -9.70 20.78
C LEU A 28 6.91 -9.18 20.16
N ALA A 29 6.26 -9.98 19.31
CA ALA A 29 4.98 -9.61 18.71
C ALA A 29 3.88 -9.42 19.78
N MET A 30 3.76 -10.36 20.73
CA MET A 30 2.79 -10.28 21.81
C MET A 30 3.01 -9.06 22.71
N VAL A 31 4.27 -8.77 23.08
CA VAL A 31 4.61 -7.56 23.82
C VAL A 31 4.25 -6.30 23.02
N ARG A 32 4.48 -6.29 21.70
CA ARG A 32 4.16 -5.14 20.84
C ARG A 32 2.67 -4.86 20.72
N VAL A 33 1.82 -5.89 20.82
CA VAL A 33 0.35 -5.72 20.87
C VAL A 33 -0.04 -4.93 22.13
N THR A 34 0.64 -5.12 23.25
CA THR A 34 0.37 -4.37 24.49
C THR A 34 0.91 -2.93 24.47
N GLY A 35 1.82 -2.62 23.55
CA GLY A 35 2.36 -1.28 23.37
C GLY A 35 3.77 -1.25 22.79
N SER A 36 4.18 -0.05 22.34
CA SER A 36 5.53 0.18 21.86
C SER A 36 6.48 0.46 23.01
N ILE A 37 7.29 -0.53 23.38
CA ILE A 37 8.33 -0.39 24.41
C ILE A 37 9.75 -0.56 23.85
N PRO A 38 10.77 0.06 24.48
CA PRO A 38 12.17 -0.18 24.12
C PRO A 38 12.57 -1.65 24.26
N LEU A 39 13.46 -2.14 23.39
CA LEU A 39 13.91 -3.55 23.40
C LEU A 39 14.42 -4.02 24.78
N LYS A 40 15.09 -3.14 25.53
CA LYS A 40 15.60 -3.43 26.88
C LYS A 40 14.51 -3.77 27.91
N ARG A 41 13.24 -3.42 27.64
CA ARG A 41 12.08 -3.70 28.52
C ARG A 41 11.23 -4.87 28.05
N VAL A 42 11.56 -5.49 26.92
CA VAL A 42 10.76 -6.58 26.34
C VAL A 42 10.72 -7.79 27.28
N LYS A 43 11.84 -8.12 27.93
CA LYS A 43 11.90 -9.20 28.92
C LYS A 43 10.93 -8.94 30.08
N ASP A 44 11.06 -7.78 30.73
CA ASP A 44 10.22 -7.41 31.89
C ASP A 44 8.73 -7.36 31.53
N ALA A 45 8.39 -6.98 30.30
CA ALA A 45 7.02 -6.97 29.82
C ALA A 45 6.50 -8.38 29.56
N TRP A 46 7.30 -9.26 28.94
CA TRP A 46 6.94 -10.65 28.68
C TRP A 46 6.69 -11.43 29.98
N GLU A 47 7.54 -11.25 30.99
CA GLU A 47 7.40 -11.92 32.30
C GLU A 47 6.12 -11.54 33.06
N LYS A 48 5.47 -10.43 32.67
CA LYS A 48 4.18 -9.99 33.24
C LYS A 48 2.97 -10.52 32.47
N LEU A 49 3.18 -11.07 31.27
CA LEU A 49 2.11 -11.69 30.50
C LEU A 49 1.89 -13.12 31.00
N TYR A 50 0.63 -13.53 31.08
CA TYR A 50 0.31 -14.92 31.33
C TYR A 50 0.58 -15.73 30.06
N ASP A 51 1.59 -16.59 30.12
CA ASP A 51 1.94 -17.49 29.02
C ASP A 51 1.43 -18.91 29.29
N ALA A 52 0.30 -19.26 28.66
CA ALA A 52 -0.34 -20.56 28.81
C ALA A 52 0.50 -21.72 28.22
N GLU A 53 1.49 -21.43 27.37
CA GLU A 53 2.29 -22.45 26.68
C GLU A 53 3.72 -22.63 27.24
N ASP A 54 4.04 -21.97 28.35
CA ASP A 54 5.37 -22.02 29.01
C ASP A 54 6.55 -21.78 28.04
N ILE A 55 6.40 -20.83 27.12
CA ILE A 55 7.42 -20.44 26.16
C ILE A 55 8.52 -19.67 26.89
N LYS A 56 9.77 -20.12 26.74
CA LYS A 56 10.96 -19.54 27.39
C LYS A 56 11.89 -18.86 26.37
N PRO A 57 11.51 -17.67 25.85
CA PRO A 57 12.31 -16.94 24.86
C PRO A 57 13.53 -16.26 25.49
N HIS A 58 14.63 -16.14 24.74
CA HIS A 58 15.80 -15.37 25.18
C HIS A 58 15.67 -13.88 24.82
N LEU A 59 15.07 -13.09 25.70
CA LEU A 59 14.68 -11.69 25.42
C LEU A 59 15.73 -10.63 25.80
N ASN A 60 17.00 -10.99 25.92
CA ASN A 60 18.04 -9.97 26.13
C ASN A 60 18.24 -9.11 24.88
N THR A 61 18.62 -7.84 25.06
CA THR A 61 18.73 -6.87 23.96
C THR A 61 19.62 -7.35 22.82
N LYS A 62 20.75 -8.01 23.11
CA LYS A 62 21.70 -8.50 22.09
C LYS A 62 21.07 -9.60 21.22
N LYS A 63 20.36 -10.54 21.83
CA LYS A 63 19.62 -11.60 21.12
C LYS A 63 18.48 -10.98 20.31
N LEU A 64 17.67 -10.09 20.89
CA LEU A 64 16.58 -9.43 20.17
C LEU A 64 17.04 -8.62 18.96
N SER A 65 18.16 -7.89 19.08
CA SER A 65 18.77 -7.20 17.93
C SER A 65 19.17 -8.18 16.82
N LYS A 66 19.75 -9.33 17.17
CA LYS A 66 20.09 -10.39 16.21
C LYS A 66 18.85 -11.02 15.58
N VAL A 67 17.78 -11.22 16.36
CA VAL A 67 16.49 -11.73 15.87
C VAL A 67 15.89 -10.77 14.84
N LEU A 68 15.82 -9.47 15.14
CA LEU A 68 15.31 -8.47 14.18
C LEU A 68 16.13 -8.44 12.88
N TYR A 69 17.46 -8.52 12.99
CA TYR A 69 18.34 -8.60 11.82
C TYR A 69 18.06 -9.87 10.98
N ASN A 70 18.04 -11.03 11.62
CA ASN A 70 17.81 -12.32 10.96
C ASN A 70 16.43 -12.36 10.29
N VAL A 71 15.39 -11.93 11.00
CA VAL A 71 14.02 -11.86 10.45
C VAL A 71 13.99 -10.91 9.25
N GLY A 72 14.59 -9.73 9.37
CA GLY A 72 14.62 -8.73 8.29
C GLY A 72 15.33 -9.19 7.02
N MET A 73 16.38 -10.02 7.14
CA MET A 73 17.16 -10.55 6.02
C MET A 73 16.60 -11.86 5.44
N ASN A 74 15.86 -12.64 6.22
CA ASN A 74 15.34 -13.93 5.79
C ASN A 74 14.02 -13.78 5.00
N ARG A 75 14.13 -13.52 3.69
CA ARG A 75 12.96 -13.43 2.79
C ARG A 75 12.20 -14.75 2.65
N ALA A 76 12.87 -15.89 2.67
CA ALA A 76 12.20 -17.18 2.59
C ALA A 76 11.27 -17.40 3.79
N GLY A 77 11.74 -17.11 5.01
CA GLY A 77 10.95 -17.19 6.23
C GLY A 77 9.76 -16.22 6.24
N GLN A 78 9.97 -14.99 5.76
CA GLN A 78 8.88 -14.03 5.61
C GLN A 78 7.83 -14.50 4.60
N ASN A 79 8.26 -15.03 3.45
CA ASN A 79 7.36 -15.48 2.40
C ASN A 79 6.47 -16.65 2.85
N ILE A 80 6.92 -17.53 3.75
CA ILE A 80 6.07 -18.58 4.32
C ILE A 80 4.83 -17.98 5.01
N ILE A 81 5.02 -16.93 5.79
CA ILE A 81 3.90 -16.27 6.51
C ILE A 81 3.08 -15.41 5.55
N PHE A 82 3.75 -14.61 4.72
CA PHE A 82 3.11 -13.67 3.83
C PHE A 82 2.31 -14.34 2.71
N ASN A 83 2.76 -15.50 2.20
CA ASN A 83 2.00 -16.26 1.22
C ASN A 83 0.68 -16.79 1.81
N GLU A 84 0.67 -17.27 3.05
CA GLU A 84 -0.57 -17.68 3.72
C GLU A 84 -1.56 -16.49 3.80
N LEU A 85 -1.08 -15.34 4.27
CA LEU A 85 -1.91 -14.13 4.37
C LEU A 85 -2.38 -13.64 2.99
N LEU A 86 -1.53 -13.78 1.97
CA LEU A 86 -1.85 -13.44 0.60
C LEU A 86 -2.94 -14.36 0.05
N ASP A 87 -2.84 -15.67 0.27
CA ASP A 87 -3.76 -16.67 -0.27
C ASP A 87 -5.18 -16.48 0.26
N LEU A 88 -5.32 -16.09 1.52
CA LEU A 88 -6.60 -15.78 2.16
C LEU A 88 -7.21 -14.44 1.72
N SER A 89 -6.43 -13.59 1.06
CA SER A 89 -6.86 -12.27 0.60
C SER A 89 -7.41 -12.30 -0.82
N LYS A 90 -8.53 -11.62 -1.06
CA LYS A 90 -9.12 -11.44 -2.40
C LYS A 90 -8.75 -10.08 -2.98
N GLN A 91 -8.73 -9.07 -2.13
CA GLN A 91 -8.43 -7.68 -2.48
C GLN A 91 -7.15 -7.23 -1.80
N LEU A 92 -6.27 -6.61 -2.57
CA LEU A 92 -4.95 -6.20 -2.13
C LEU A 92 -4.72 -4.74 -2.45
N VAL A 93 -4.23 -3.98 -1.48
CA VAL A 93 -3.86 -2.57 -1.64
C VAL A 93 -2.34 -2.46 -1.65
N TYR A 94 -1.79 -1.87 -2.72
CA TYR A 94 -0.36 -1.59 -2.83
C TYR A 94 -0.07 -0.11 -2.59
N ASP A 95 0.87 0.16 -1.69
CA ASP A 95 1.36 1.51 -1.42
C ASP A 95 2.88 1.56 -1.18
N LEU A 96 3.47 2.74 -1.41
CA LEU A 96 4.85 3.06 -1.12
C LEU A 96 4.94 4.20 -0.11
N SER A 97 5.69 3.97 0.96
CA SER A 97 6.01 4.99 1.96
C SER A 97 7.51 5.23 2.02
N SER A 98 7.95 6.44 2.33
CA SER A 98 9.38 6.76 2.49
C SER A 98 9.72 7.05 3.93
N VAL A 99 10.81 6.44 4.41
CA VAL A 99 11.41 6.72 5.72
C VAL A 99 12.69 7.51 5.49
N PHE A 100 12.72 8.76 5.97
CA PHE A 100 13.90 9.61 5.86
C PHE A 100 14.95 9.26 6.90
N SER A 101 16.22 9.23 6.50
CA SER A 101 17.33 8.97 7.39
C SER A 101 18.55 9.79 7.00
N ARG A 102 19.22 10.36 8.00
CA ARG A 102 20.54 11.01 7.85
C ARG A 102 21.70 10.09 8.27
N SER A 103 21.41 8.84 8.61
CA SER A 103 22.43 7.88 9.00
C SER A 103 23.30 7.50 7.81
N MET A 104 24.61 7.70 7.92
CA MET A 104 25.59 7.31 6.91
C MET A 104 25.81 5.80 6.83
N ASN A 105 25.32 5.04 7.82
CA ASN A 105 25.56 3.60 7.94
C ASN A 105 24.42 2.75 7.35
N ILE A 106 23.39 3.37 6.75
CA ILE A 106 22.29 2.64 6.12
C ILE A 106 22.45 2.74 4.60
N SER A 107 22.97 1.67 3.99
CA SER A 107 23.23 1.63 2.54
C SER A 107 21.99 1.87 1.68
N GLN A 108 20.81 1.45 2.15
CA GLN A 108 19.53 1.67 1.44
C GLN A 108 19.03 3.12 1.55
N ALA A 109 19.58 3.92 2.47
CA ALA A 109 19.20 5.32 2.61
C ALA A 109 19.90 6.12 1.50
N GLU A 110 19.26 6.16 0.35
CA GLU A 110 19.78 6.81 -0.85
C GLU A 110 18.93 8.03 -1.20
N LYS A 111 19.49 8.97 -1.96
CA LYS A 111 18.73 10.13 -2.44
C LYS A 111 17.69 9.66 -3.45
N GLY A 112 16.42 9.80 -3.09
CA GLY A 112 15.27 9.48 -3.92
C GLY A 112 14.57 10.70 -4.50
N TYR A 113 13.58 10.46 -5.36
CA TYR A 113 12.66 11.50 -5.81
C TYR A 113 11.59 11.73 -4.74
N ASN A 114 11.70 12.83 -4.00
CA ASN A 114 10.70 13.22 -3.00
C ASN A 114 9.88 14.41 -3.51
N LYS A 115 8.55 14.36 -3.37
CA LYS A 115 7.60 15.39 -3.89
C LYS A 115 7.93 16.79 -3.36
N ASP A 116 8.52 16.87 -2.17
CA ASP A 116 8.90 18.13 -1.50
C ASP A 116 10.31 18.63 -1.86
N LYS A 117 11.00 18.00 -2.84
CA LYS A 117 12.40 18.30 -3.24
C LYS A 117 13.42 18.27 -2.09
N MET A 118 13.06 17.68 -0.95
CA MET A 118 13.97 17.53 0.18
C MET A 118 15.12 16.59 -0.20
N HIS A 119 16.35 17.12 -0.23
CA HIS A 119 17.58 16.39 -0.50
C HIS A 119 18.03 15.52 0.70
N VAL A 120 17.09 14.80 1.31
CA VAL A 120 17.35 13.93 2.45
C VAL A 120 17.34 12.48 1.96
N PRO A 121 18.36 11.66 2.27
CA PRO A 121 18.34 10.25 1.93
C PRO A 121 17.12 9.55 2.54
N GLN A 122 16.55 8.61 1.79
CA GLN A 122 15.33 7.92 2.17
C GLN A 122 15.43 6.42 1.88
N ILE A 123 14.62 5.65 2.59
CA ILE A 123 14.39 4.23 2.35
C ILE A 123 12.92 4.12 1.96
N ASN A 124 12.63 3.50 0.83
CA ASN A 124 11.25 3.24 0.42
C ASN A 124 10.79 1.93 1.03
N LEU A 125 9.57 1.90 1.56
CA LEU A 125 8.89 0.72 2.08
C LEU A 125 7.71 0.43 1.16
N ALA A 126 7.79 -0.69 0.45
CA ALA A 126 6.66 -1.24 -0.29
C ALA A 126 5.83 -2.11 0.64
N LEU A 127 4.53 -1.83 0.68
CA LEU A 127 3.57 -2.55 1.48
C LEU A 127 2.45 -3.06 0.57
N LEU A 128 2.13 -4.34 0.72
CA LEU A 128 0.92 -4.93 0.17
C LEU A 128 0.07 -5.38 1.35
N CYS A 129 -1.16 -4.90 1.43
CA CYS A 129 -2.10 -5.25 2.49
C CYS A 129 -3.36 -5.85 1.92
N SER A 130 -3.94 -6.80 2.66
CA SER A 130 -5.29 -7.27 2.45
C SER A 130 -6.29 -6.14 2.71
N ALA A 131 -7.09 -5.77 1.71
CA ALA A 131 -8.21 -4.85 1.94
C ALA A 131 -9.33 -5.52 2.77
N ASP A 132 -9.39 -6.86 2.73
CA ASP A 132 -10.42 -7.65 3.40
C ASP A 132 -10.15 -7.75 4.90
N SER A 133 -8.90 -8.02 5.30
CA SER A 133 -8.51 -8.22 6.72
C SER A 133 -7.69 -7.09 7.34
N GLY A 134 -7.16 -6.17 6.52
CA GLY A 134 -6.21 -5.15 6.96
C GLY A 134 -4.79 -5.68 7.25
N LEU A 135 -4.55 -6.99 7.11
CA LEU A 135 -3.25 -7.59 7.40
C LEU A 135 -2.23 -7.38 6.27
N PRO A 136 -0.94 -7.17 6.59
CA PRO A 136 0.10 -7.05 5.57
C PRO A 136 0.40 -8.42 4.95
N THR A 137 0.36 -8.49 3.62
CA THR A 137 0.70 -9.69 2.83
C THR A 137 2.08 -9.56 2.17
N MET A 138 2.73 -8.40 2.26
CA MET A 138 4.15 -8.23 1.92
C MET A 138 4.66 -6.92 2.54
N ILE A 139 5.88 -6.95 3.08
CA ILE A 139 6.64 -5.72 3.39
C ILE A 139 8.05 -5.80 2.80
N ARG A 140 8.49 -4.75 2.11
CA ARG A 140 9.82 -4.71 1.48
C ARG A 140 10.48 -3.35 1.65
N SER A 141 11.71 -3.35 2.18
CA SER A 141 12.58 -2.18 2.11
C SER A 141 13.29 -2.13 0.77
N VAL A 142 13.37 -0.94 0.19
CA VAL A 142 13.93 -0.68 -1.13
C VAL A 142 14.78 0.59 -1.04
N PRO A 143 15.95 0.64 -1.71
CA PRO A 143 16.74 1.85 -1.73
C PRO A 143 15.95 3.06 -2.23
N GLY A 144 16.15 4.22 -1.61
CA GLY A 144 15.38 5.43 -1.93
C GLY A 144 15.50 5.90 -3.38
N SER A 145 16.59 5.55 -4.07
CA SER A 145 16.85 5.90 -5.47
C SER A 145 15.99 5.11 -6.47
N VAL A 146 15.41 3.98 -6.06
CA VAL A 146 14.63 3.11 -6.94
C VAL A 146 13.29 3.76 -7.25
N LYS A 147 12.95 3.84 -8.54
CA LYS A 147 11.67 4.38 -9.01
C LYS A 147 10.50 3.53 -8.53
N ASP A 148 9.45 4.19 -8.06
CA ASP A 148 8.21 3.58 -7.57
C ASP A 148 7.61 2.52 -8.52
N ILE A 149 7.55 2.84 -9.83
CA ILE A 149 7.04 1.92 -10.86
C ILE A 149 7.88 0.63 -10.95
N LEU A 150 9.21 0.75 -10.80
CA LEU A 150 10.09 -0.42 -10.84
C LEU A 150 9.88 -1.28 -9.60
N THR A 151 9.72 -0.66 -8.44
CA THR A 151 9.39 -1.36 -7.19
C THR A 151 8.07 -2.12 -7.30
N LEU A 152 7.04 -1.54 -7.93
CA LEU A 152 5.77 -2.20 -8.21
C LEU A 152 5.97 -3.46 -9.07
N TYR A 153 6.72 -3.35 -10.18
CA TYR A 153 6.96 -4.48 -11.08
C TYR A 153 7.70 -5.63 -10.39
N HIS A 154 8.74 -5.34 -9.60
CA HIS A 154 9.45 -6.37 -8.84
C HIS A 154 8.55 -7.01 -7.78
N SER A 155 7.79 -6.21 -7.03
CA SER A 155 6.89 -6.70 -5.99
C SER A 155 5.83 -7.64 -6.57
N ILE A 156 5.17 -7.25 -7.66
CA ILE A 156 4.13 -8.07 -8.30
C ILE A 156 4.72 -9.31 -8.96
N SER A 157 5.95 -9.25 -9.49
CA SER A 157 6.55 -10.38 -10.20
C SER A 157 6.96 -11.53 -9.27
N GLU A 158 7.19 -11.25 -7.99
CA GLU A 158 7.55 -12.24 -6.99
C GLU A 158 6.34 -12.86 -6.27
N LEU A 159 5.14 -12.32 -6.48
CA LEU A 159 3.92 -12.76 -5.82
C LEU A 159 2.96 -13.45 -6.79
N ASN A 160 2.26 -14.47 -6.31
CA ASN A 160 1.17 -15.09 -7.06
C ASN A 160 -0.14 -14.33 -6.79
N LEU A 161 -0.49 -13.41 -7.69
CA LEU A 161 -1.70 -12.59 -7.59
C LEU A 161 -2.85 -13.12 -8.47
N SER A 162 -2.77 -14.37 -8.92
CA SER A 162 -3.82 -14.99 -9.75
C SER A 162 -5.16 -15.01 -9.01
N GLY A 163 -6.22 -14.54 -9.67
CA GLY A 163 -7.56 -14.45 -9.10
C GLY A 163 -7.75 -13.36 -8.02
N LYS A 164 -6.75 -12.49 -7.79
CA LYS A 164 -6.82 -11.41 -6.80
C LYS A 164 -6.99 -10.05 -7.48
N ILE A 165 -7.60 -9.12 -6.76
CA ILE A 165 -7.82 -7.74 -7.20
C ILE A 165 -6.78 -6.84 -6.57
N LEU A 166 -6.00 -6.15 -7.39
CA LEU A 166 -4.98 -5.21 -6.96
C LEU A 166 -5.48 -3.76 -7.08
N VAL A 167 -5.62 -3.09 -5.95
CA VAL A 167 -5.93 -1.66 -5.83
C VAL A 167 -4.62 -0.91 -5.68
N ILE A 168 -4.39 0.08 -6.55
CA ILE A 168 -3.12 0.83 -6.61
C ILE A 168 -3.43 2.33 -6.60
N ASP A 169 -2.60 3.11 -5.90
CA ASP A 169 -2.73 4.57 -5.91
C ASP A 169 -2.56 5.17 -7.33
N ARG A 170 -3.23 6.30 -7.55
CA ARG A 170 -3.16 7.13 -8.75
C ARG A 170 -1.73 7.50 -9.15
N GLY A 171 -0.82 7.62 -8.17
CA GLY A 171 0.59 7.91 -8.40
C GLY A 171 1.25 6.96 -9.41
N PHE A 172 0.83 5.69 -9.42
CA PHE A 172 1.38 4.63 -10.27
C PHE A 172 0.78 4.58 -11.67
N PHE A 173 -0.21 5.41 -11.99
CA PHE A 173 -0.85 5.36 -13.29
C PHE A 173 0.13 5.63 -14.44
N SER A 174 0.32 4.63 -15.30
CA SER A 174 0.98 4.73 -16.60
C SER A 174 0.42 3.67 -17.57
N LYS A 175 0.58 3.90 -18.88
CA LYS A 175 0.17 2.91 -19.90
C LYS A 175 0.94 1.59 -19.76
N ASP A 176 2.22 1.68 -19.38
CA ASP A 176 3.07 0.50 -19.19
C ASP A 176 2.61 -0.35 -18.00
N VAL A 177 2.18 0.29 -16.91
CA VAL A 177 1.63 -0.43 -15.73
C VAL A 177 0.36 -1.17 -16.12
N VAL A 178 -0.56 -0.52 -16.85
CA VAL A 178 -1.78 -1.17 -17.34
C VAL A 178 -1.46 -2.38 -18.24
N LYS A 179 -0.50 -2.23 -19.16
CA LYS A 179 -0.05 -3.32 -20.03
C LYS A 179 0.60 -4.46 -19.25
N PHE A 180 1.44 -4.14 -18.26
CA PHE A 180 2.10 -5.12 -17.39
C PHE A 180 1.08 -5.94 -16.58
N LEU A 181 0.11 -5.27 -15.94
CA LEU A 181 -0.95 -5.94 -15.17
C LEU A 181 -1.82 -6.83 -16.07
N GLY A 182 -2.19 -6.32 -17.25
CA GLY A 182 -2.92 -7.09 -18.25
C GLY A 182 -2.17 -8.33 -18.73
N GLY A 183 -0.86 -8.21 -19.01
CA GLY A 183 -0.01 -9.33 -19.42
C GLY A 183 0.20 -10.40 -18.35
N LYS A 184 0.05 -10.04 -17.06
CA LYS A 184 0.05 -10.99 -15.94
C LYS A 184 -1.34 -11.53 -15.58
N HIS A 185 -2.39 -11.15 -16.32
CA HIS A 185 -3.78 -11.51 -16.03
C HIS A 185 -4.24 -11.14 -14.61
N ILE A 186 -3.72 -10.03 -14.08
CA ILE A 186 -4.08 -9.55 -12.73
C ILE A 186 -5.31 -8.64 -12.85
N SER A 187 -6.30 -8.84 -11.99
CA SER A 187 -7.42 -7.91 -11.85
C SER A 187 -6.96 -6.66 -11.11
N TYR A 188 -7.32 -5.46 -11.56
CA TYR A 188 -6.83 -4.24 -10.95
C TYR A 188 -7.86 -3.11 -10.89
N VAL A 189 -7.68 -2.20 -9.93
CA VAL A 189 -8.40 -0.93 -9.81
C VAL A 189 -7.34 0.18 -9.72
N LEU A 190 -7.27 1.01 -10.75
CA LEU A 190 -6.24 2.04 -10.88
C LEU A 190 -6.86 3.40 -11.22
N PRO A 191 -6.95 4.32 -10.26
CA PRO A 191 -7.35 5.70 -10.53
C PRO A 191 -6.36 6.38 -11.47
N THR A 192 -6.87 7.27 -12.32
CA THR A 192 -6.07 7.94 -13.34
C THR A 192 -5.75 9.38 -12.99
N ARG A 193 -4.70 9.92 -13.60
CA ARG A 193 -4.37 11.36 -13.51
C ARG A 193 -5.34 12.15 -14.39
N ARG A 194 -5.85 13.30 -13.92
CA ARG A 194 -6.86 14.10 -14.64
C ARG A 194 -6.40 14.69 -15.99
N ASN A 195 -5.09 14.85 -16.17
CA ASN A 195 -4.51 15.45 -17.37
C ASN A 195 -4.30 14.44 -18.51
N ILE A 196 -5.11 13.39 -18.60
CA ILE A 196 -5.00 12.38 -19.65
C ILE A 196 -6.21 12.40 -20.57
N HIS A 197 -5.99 12.00 -21.81
CA HIS A 197 -7.01 11.95 -22.86
C HIS A 197 -8.14 10.96 -22.59
N LEU A 198 -7.99 10.04 -21.62
CA LEU A 198 -9.07 9.11 -21.28
C LEU A 198 -10.32 9.84 -20.75
N TYR A 199 -10.15 11.00 -20.11
CA TYR A 199 -11.27 11.86 -19.68
C TYR A 199 -12.06 12.46 -20.85
N ASP A 200 -11.48 12.51 -22.05
CA ASP A 200 -12.18 13.01 -23.24
C ASP A 200 -13.17 11.96 -23.79
N THR A 201 -13.13 10.73 -23.25
CA THR A 201 -14.06 9.66 -23.61
C THR A 201 -15.44 9.96 -23.04
N ARG A 202 -16.45 10.05 -23.90
CA ARG A 202 -17.85 10.25 -23.47
C ARG A 202 -18.36 9.03 -22.69
N ILE A 203 -18.70 9.23 -21.41
CA ILE A 203 -19.29 8.22 -20.52
C ILE A 203 -20.62 8.76 -20.01
N HIS A 204 -21.68 7.96 -20.13
CA HIS A 204 -23.00 8.34 -19.63
C HIS A 204 -23.13 7.99 -18.14
N LEU A 205 -23.40 8.98 -17.31
CA LEU A 205 -23.59 8.83 -15.87
C LEU A 205 -25.03 8.41 -15.58
N ASN A 206 -25.28 7.11 -15.66
CA ASN A 206 -26.62 6.52 -15.55
C ASN A 206 -26.97 6.05 -14.13
N GLY A 207 -26.00 6.10 -13.21
CA GLY A 207 -26.17 5.70 -11.81
C GLY A 207 -25.80 6.81 -10.84
N HIS A 208 -26.19 6.62 -9.59
CA HIS A 208 -25.75 7.43 -8.47
C HIS A 208 -25.61 6.58 -7.20
N LEU A 209 -24.76 7.04 -6.29
CA LEU A 209 -24.59 6.48 -4.95
C LEU A 209 -24.30 7.62 -3.97
N TYR A 210 -24.47 7.33 -2.68
CA TYR A 210 -24.05 8.22 -1.61
C TYR A 210 -22.80 7.66 -0.93
N TYR A 211 -21.79 8.49 -0.72
CA TYR A 211 -20.56 8.12 -0.02
C TYR A 211 -20.19 9.22 0.97
N HIS A 212 -20.21 8.92 2.27
CA HIS A 212 -20.02 9.92 3.34
C HIS A 212 -20.94 11.14 3.15
N ASP A 213 -22.23 10.90 2.93
CA ASP A 213 -23.27 11.91 2.66
C ASP A 213 -23.08 12.75 1.39
N ARG A 214 -22.09 12.42 0.56
CA ARG A 214 -21.83 13.08 -0.74
C ARG A 214 -22.53 12.35 -1.86
N LEU A 215 -23.20 13.09 -2.75
CA LEU A 215 -23.83 12.51 -3.93
C LEU A 215 -22.77 12.27 -5.02
N ILE A 216 -22.59 11.02 -5.39
CA ILE A 216 -21.67 10.60 -6.45
C ILE A 216 -22.47 10.06 -7.63
N ARG A 217 -22.40 10.73 -8.78
CA ARG A 217 -22.95 10.20 -10.04
C ARG A 217 -21.90 9.34 -10.69
N TYR A 218 -22.28 8.22 -11.30
CA TYR A 218 -21.30 7.33 -11.92
C TYR A 218 -21.78 6.69 -13.21
N GLY A 219 -20.82 6.29 -14.03
CA GLY A 219 -21.03 5.57 -15.28
C GLY A 219 -19.78 4.78 -15.65
N LYS A 220 -19.94 3.83 -16.57
CA LYS A 220 -18.82 3.06 -17.09
C LYS A 220 -18.89 2.88 -18.60
N ARG A 221 -17.73 2.70 -19.23
CA ARG A 221 -17.62 2.41 -20.67
C ARG A 221 -16.46 1.47 -20.92
N LYS A 222 -16.67 0.46 -21.77
CA LYS A 222 -15.58 -0.40 -22.25
C LYS A 222 -14.65 0.41 -23.15
N TYR A 223 -13.35 0.31 -22.92
CA TYR A 223 -12.28 0.97 -23.65
C TYR A 223 -11.17 -0.05 -23.91
N ASP A 224 -11.03 -0.49 -25.15
CA ASP A 224 -10.14 -1.59 -25.54
C ASP A 224 -10.35 -2.84 -24.66
N ASN A 225 -9.34 -3.18 -23.85
CA ASN A 225 -9.28 -4.38 -23.01
C ASN A 225 -9.67 -4.11 -21.54
N PHE A 226 -10.10 -2.89 -21.20
CA PHE A 226 -10.48 -2.52 -19.85
C PHE A 226 -11.76 -1.66 -19.86
N PHE A 227 -12.24 -1.31 -18.68
CA PHE A 227 -13.35 -0.41 -18.46
C PHE A 227 -12.85 0.90 -17.86
N LEU A 228 -13.44 1.98 -18.33
CA LEU A 228 -13.37 3.30 -17.74
C LEU A 228 -14.58 3.47 -16.82
N TYR A 229 -14.34 3.72 -15.55
CA TYR A 229 -15.35 4.07 -14.56
C TYR A 229 -15.20 5.54 -14.22
N LEU A 230 -16.21 6.34 -14.54
CA LEU A 230 -16.23 7.76 -14.23
C LEU A 230 -17.17 7.99 -13.05
N PHE A 231 -16.64 8.65 -12.02
CA PHE A 231 -17.38 9.13 -10.86
C PHE A 231 -17.34 10.65 -10.86
N GLU A 232 -18.47 11.29 -10.61
CA GLU A 232 -18.64 12.73 -10.53
C GLU A 232 -19.20 13.08 -9.14
N ASP A 233 -18.32 13.55 -8.28
CA ASP A 233 -18.64 13.98 -6.91
C ASP A 233 -19.22 15.40 -6.95
N GLN A 234 -20.53 15.50 -6.62
CA GLN A 234 -21.28 16.75 -6.74
C GLN A 234 -20.83 17.81 -5.72
N ASP A 235 -20.23 17.38 -4.61
CA ASP A 235 -19.74 18.27 -3.54
C ASP A 235 -18.28 18.68 -3.78
N LEU A 236 -17.46 17.79 -4.35
CA LEU A 236 -16.06 18.09 -4.69
C LEU A 236 -15.98 19.08 -5.84
N MET A 237 -16.91 18.99 -6.78
CA MET A 237 -16.96 19.86 -7.96
C MET A 237 -16.91 21.35 -7.60
N PRO A 238 -17.83 21.91 -6.78
CA PRO A 238 -17.79 23.33 -6.43
C PRO A 238 -16.53 23.71 -5.63
N GLU A 239 -16.03 22.85 -4.74
CA GLU A 239 -14.80 23.09 -3.97
C GLU A 239 -13.58 23.26 -4.87
N GLU A 240 -13.43 22.35 -5.85
CA GLU A 240 -12.35 22.41 -6.82
C GLU A 240 -12.47 23.62 -7.74
N ARG A 241 -13.68 23.96 -8.18
CA ARG A 241 -13.92 25.17 -8.99
C ARG A 241 -13.50 26.43 -8.25
N LYS A 242 -13.86 26.56 -6.97
CA LYS A 242 -13.44 27.68 -6.11
C LYS A 242 -11.91 27.74 -6.02
N THR A 243 -11.27 26.59 -5.81
CA THR A 243 -9.80 26.49 -5.73
C THR A 243 -9.13 26.90 -7.05
N LEU A 244 -9.71 26.59 -8.20
CA LEU A 244 -9.19 27.00 -9.50
C LEU A 244 -9.30 28.52 -9.72
N TYR A 245 -10.39 29.17 -9.29
CA TYR A 245 -10.49 30.62 -9.34
C TYR A 245 -9.46 31.29 -8.43
N MET A 246 -9.30 30.82 -7.19
CA MET A 246 -8.25 31.34 -6.30
C MET A 246 -6.86 31.23 -6.92
N LYS A 247 -6.56 30.15 -7.64
CA LYS A 247 -5.28 29.99 -8.36
C LYS A 247 -5.15 30.95 -9.55
N LEU A 248 -6.24 31.29 -10.23
CA LEU A 248 -6.23 32.29 -11.30
C LEU A 248 -5.94 33.68 -10.71
N ASP A 249 -6.61 34.02 -9.60
CA ASP A 249 -6.44 35.31 -8.92
C ASP A 249 -5.02 35.46 -8.33
N ASP A 250 -4.39 34.35 -7.93
CA ASP A 250 -3.00 34.28 -7.48
C ASP A 250 -1.96 34.22 -8.64
N ASP A 251 -2.37 34.39 -9.90
CA ASP A 251 -1.52 34.26 -11.10
C ASP A 251 -0.78 32.90 -11.23
N LYS A 252 -1.29 31.84 -10.58
CA LYS A 252 -0.69 30.48 -10.61
C LYS A 252 -1.10 29.67 -11.84
N ILE A 253 -2.19 30.05 -12.51
CA ILE A 253 -2.71 29.43 -13.73
C ILE A 253 -3.23 30.51 -14.67
N ASP A 254 -3.31 30.22 -15.97
CA ASP A 254 -3.92 31.13 -16.94
C ASP A 254 -5.40 30.80 -17.23
N LYS A 255 -6.07 31.66 -18.01
CA LYS A 255 -7.49 31.46 -18.38
C LYS A 255 -7.73 30.22 -19.25
N LYS A 256 -6.72 29.76 -20.01
CA LYS A 256 -6.83 28.57 -20.85
C LYS A 256 -6.80 27.32 -19.97
N GLU A 257 -5.83 27.25 -19.06
CA GLU A 257 -5.67 26.19 -18.07
C GLU A 257 -6.89 26.10 -17.14
N LEU A 258 -7.45 27.24 -16.73
CA LEU A 258 -8.72 27.29 -15.99
C LEU A 258 -9.84 26.58 -16.76
N ARG A 259 -10.06 26.94 -18.04
CA ARG A 259 -11.12 26.34 -18.88
C ARG A 259 -10.92 24.84 -19.05
N GLU A 260 -9.69 24.37 -19.23
CA GLU A 260 -9.40 22.95 -19.38
C GLU A 260 -9.65 22.17 -18.08
N ARG A 261 -9.23 22.70 -16.93
CA ARG A 261 -9.41 22.03 -15.63
C ARG A 261 -10.85 22.06 -15.14
N MET A 262 -11.58 23.14 -15.41
CA MET A 262 -13.00 23.29 -15.07
C MET A 262 -13.86 22.14 -15.59
N LYS A 263 -13.57 21.65 -16.81
CA LYS A 263 -14.28 20.54 -17.44
C LYS A 263 -14.21 19.23 -16.66
N LYS A 264 -13.19 19.07 -15.82
CA LYS A 264 -12.87 17.81 -15.11
C LYS A 264 -12.99 17.95 -13.58
N THR A 265 -13.69 18.98 -13.12
CA THR A 265 -13.90 19.24 -11.68
C THR A 265 -14.89 18.24 -11.10
N GLY A 266 -14.59 17.69 -9.93
CA GLY A 266 -15.37 16.63 -9.30
C GLY A 266 -15.25 15.26 -9.99
N GLU A 267 -14.57 15.18 -11.14
CA GLU A 267 -14.42 13.93 -11.89
C GLU A 267 -13.26 13.07 -11.33
N ILE A 268 -13.55 11.78 -11.15
CA ILE A 268 -12.60 10.74 -10.79
C ILE A 268 -12.79 9.60 -11.79
N LEU A 269 -11.79 9.42 -12.65
CA LEU A 269 -11.75 8.34 -13.63
C LEU A 269 -10.86 7.21 -13.14
N ILE A 270 -11.43 6.01 -13.05
CA ILE A 270 -10.76 4.77 -12.66
C ILE A 270 -10.70 3.85 -13.88
N ILE A 271 -9.56 3.19 -14.06
CA ILE A 271 -9.41 2.10 -15.02
C ILE A 271 -9.42 0.79 -14.26
N SER A 272 -10.19 -0.18 -14.78
CA SER A 272 -10.19 -1.54 -14.25
C SER A 272 -10.53 -2.54 -15.35
N ASN A 273 -9.97 -3.74 -15.29
CA ASN A 273 -10.40 -4.87 -16.12
C ASN A 273 -11.55 -5.68 -15.48
N LEU A 274 -12.09 -5.21 -14.34
CA LEU A 274 -13.29 -5.76 -13.71
C LEU A 274 -14.55 -5.26 -14.45
N ILE A 275 -15.58 -6.11 -14.48
CA ILE A 275 -16.89 -5.85 -15.09
C ILE A 275 -17.86 -5.31 -14.05
#